data_AF-A0A257LRI7-F1
#
_entry.id   AF-A0A257LRI7-F1
#
_cell.length_a   1.000
_cell.length_b   1.000
_cell.length_c   1.000
_cell.angle_alpha   90.00
_cell.angle_beta   90.00
_cell.angle_gamma   90.00
#
_symmetry.space_group_name_H-M   'P 1'
#
loop_
_entity.id
_entity.type
_entity.pdbx_description
1 polymer ?
#
loop_
_entity_poly.entity_id
_entity_poly.type
_entity_poly.pdbx_seq_one_letter_code
_entity_poly.pdbx_strand_id
1 'polypeptide(L)'
;MNPSRQLTDIQSVATALKRQQFITFMLAALTLLLALHALTKQTTVILEPPSRSKTIAVVGEKVDGAWLEEMGAWVAHMILDASPHSIAWQQEQLLKWVHPATHGQMQQEMAVQAKRLIDTNASTVFWLQQMAPDVERQRVALVGQLDTYVNGVKVANSSRTMYFLLQFEAKGGRMQIKEWKEVPGDDIWLTKALEAAAKDKEMEKANAKR
;
A
#
# COMPACT_ATOMS: atom_id res chain seq x y z
N MET A 1 64.03 -40.74 26.41
CA MET A 1 62.94 -40.00 25.73
C MET A 1 62.42 -40.90 24.61
N ASN A 2 61.14 -41.27 24.64
CA ASN A 2 60.59 -42.28 23.71
C ASN A 2 60.00 -41.55 22.48
N PRO A 3 60.64 -41.62 21.29
CA PRO A 3 60.30 -40.80 20.12
C PRO A 3 58.92 -41.14 19.52
N SER A 4 58.41 -42.35 19.77
CA SER A 4 57.09 -42.79 19.30
C SER A 4 55.92 -42.08 19.99
N ARG A 5 56.05 -41.68 21.26
CA ARG A 5 55.01 -40.91 21.98
C ARG A 5 54.85 -39.49 21.44
N GLN A 6 55.94 -38.87 21.01
CA GLN A 6 55.90 -37.51 20.47
C GLN A 6 55.19 -37.46 19.11
N LEU A 7 55.33 -38.50 18.29
CA LEU A 7 54.65 -38.60 17.01
C LEU A 7 53.13 -38.78 17.16
N THR A 8 52.68 -39.57 18.15
CA THR A 8 51.25 -39.75 18.45
C THR A 8 50.61 -38.50 19.06
N ASP A 9 51.36 -37.75 19.89
CA ASP A 9 50.89 -36.49 20.46
C ASP A 9 50.71 -35.41 19.38
N ILE A 10 51.63 -35.32 18.42
CA ILE A 10 51.52 -34.37 17.29
C ILE A 10 50.33 -34.73 16.38
N GLN A 11 50.10 -36.02 16.11
CA GLN A 11 48.97 -36.47 15.28
C GLN A 11 47.60 -36.25 15.97
N SER A 12 47.52 -36.45 17.29
CA SER A 12 46.28 -36.20 18.05
C SER A 12 45.97 -34.69 18.17
N VAL A 13 46.98 -33.84 18.32
CA VAL A 13 46.80 -32.37 18.29
C VAL A 13 46.39 -31.88 16.90
N ALA A 14 47.01 -32.39 15.83
CA ALA A 14 46.66 -32.01 14.46
C ALA A 14 45.22 -32.41 14.07
N THR A 15 44.76 -33.58 14.52
CA THR A 15 43.38 -34.05 14.28
C THR A 15 42.37 -33.28 15.14
N ALA A 16 42.71 -32.91 16.37
CA ALA A 16 41.89 -32.05 17.22
C ALA A 16 41.71 -30.64 16.63
N LEU A 17 42.78 -30.05 16.08
CA LEU A 17 42.74 -28.74 15.42
C LEU A 17 41.87 -28.76 14.16
N LYS A 18 42.00 -29.80 13.31
CA LYS A 18 41.13 -29.96 12.13
C LYS A 18 39.66 -30.12 12.51
N ARG A 19 39.36 -30.86 13.58
CA ARG A 19 37.99 -31.00 14.10
C ARG A 19 37.43 -29.68 14.63
N GLN A 20 38.23 -28.90 15.34
CA GLN A 20 37.82 -27.57 15.84
C GLN A 20 37.61 -26.56 14.69
N GLN A 21 38.48 -26.58 13.68
CA GLN A 21 38.31 -25.78 12.46
C GLN A 21 37.05 -26.17 11.70
N PHE A 22 36.72 -27.46 11.63
CA PHE A 22 35.48 -27.93 10.99
C PHE A 22 34.23 -27.45 11.75
N ILE A 23 34.21 -27.55 13.08
CA ILE A 23 33.08 -27.09 13.91
C ILE A 23 32.89 -25.58 13.78
N THR A 24 33.99 -24.80 13.86
CA THR A 24 33.92 -23.34 13.74
C THR A 24 33.47 -22.90 12.35
N PHE A 25 33.93 -23.58 11.29
CA PHE A 25 33.48 -23.30 9.93
C PHE A 25 32.01 -23.65 9.73
N MET A 26 31.54 -24.77 10.28
CA MET A 26 30.13 -25.17 10.19
C MET A 26 29.22 -24.21 10.96
N LEU A 27 29.64 -23.75 12.14
CA LEU A 27 28.91 -22.75 12.92
C LEU A 27 28.84 -21.41 12.17
N ALA A 28 29.97 -20.97 11.58
CA ALA A 28 30.01 -19.76 10.77
C ALA A 28 29.07 -19.85 9.56
N ALA A 29 29.07 -20.99 8.85
CA ALA A 29 28.17 -21.23 7.73
C ALA A 29 26.69 -21.22 8.15
N LEU A 30 26.36 -21.82 9.30
CA LEU A 30 25.01 -21.80 9.84
C LEU A 30 24.57 -20.38 10.24
N THR A 31 25.44 -19.60 10.89
CA THR A 31 25.15 -18.21 11.22
C THR A 31 24.98 -17.34 9.98
N LEU A 32 25.76 -17.58 8.92
CA LEU A 32 25.63 -16.89 7.65
C LEU A 32 24.29 -17.24 6.95
N LEU A 33 23.91 -18.51 6.95
CA LEU A 33 22.61 -18.95 6.45
C LEU A 33 21.44 -18.33 7.22
N LEU A 34 21.53 -18.30 8.55
CA LEU A 34 20.52 -17.68 9.40
C LEU A 34 20.44 -16.16 9.17
N ALA A 35 21.58 -15.48 8.98
CA ALA A 35 21.62 -14.06 8.66
C ALA A 35 20.98 -13.76 7.29
N LEU A 36 21.34 -14.53 6.26
CA LEU A 36 20.72 -14.42 4.92
C LEU A 36 19.20 -14.67 4.99
N HIS A 37 18.78 -15.67 5.76
CA HIS A 37 17.36 -15.96 5.95
C HIS A 37 16.63 -14.85 6.73
N ALA A 38 17.29 -14.26 7.74
CA ALA A 38 16.75 -13.12 8.48
C ALA A 38 16.60 -11.87 7.60
N LEU A 39 17.52 -11.63 6.66
CA LEU A 39 17.39 -10.57 5.66
C LEU A 39 16.20 -10.78 4.71
N THR A 40 15.81 -12.04 4.46
CA THR A 40 14.63 -12.37 3.63
C THR A 40 13.31 -12.35 4.40
N LYS A 41 13.33 -12.29 5.74
CA LYS A 41 12.10 -12.20 6.54
C LYS A 41 11.53 -10.78 6.48
N GLN A 42 10.63 -10.61 5.53
CA GLN A 42 9.82 -9.41 5.39
C GLN A 42 8.90 -9.28 6.61
N THR A 43 9.04 -8.18 7.33
CA THR A 43 8.32 -7.88 8.57
C THR A 43 6.84 -7.65 8.27
N THR A 44 5.98 -8.63 8.57
CA THR A 44 4.53 -8.45 8.61
C THR A 44 4.18 -7.57 9.81
N VAL A 45 3.91 -6.29 9.57
CA VAL A 45 3.37 -5.40 10.61
C VAL A 45 1.85 -5.48 10.55
N ILE A 46 1.26 -6.25 11.46
CA ILE A 46 -0.18 -6.31 11.70
C ILE A 46 -0.53 -5.09 12.56
N LEU A 47 -1.20 -4.10 11.97
CA LEU A 47 -1.68 -2.92 12.69
C LEU A 47 -3.19 -3.06 12.90
N GLU A 48 -3.62 -3.48 14.09
CA GLU A 48 -5.04 -3.57 14.43
C GLU A 48 -5.45 -2.50 15.46
N PRO A 49 -6.44 -1.67 15.12
CA PRO A 49 -7.34 -1.06 16.08
C PRO A 49 -8.61 -1.93 16.28
N PRO A 50 -9.29 -1.84 17.44
CA PRO A 50 -10.29 -2.83 17.93
C PRO A 50 -11.65 -2.90 17.19
N SER A 51 -11.84 -2.27 16.03
CA SER A 51 -13.19 -2.06 15.47
C SER A 51 -13.37 -2.31 13.97
N ARG A 52 -12.48 -3.07 13.29
CA ARG A 52 -12.63 -3.32 11.84
C ARG A 52 -12.70 -4.78 11.45
N SER A 53 -13.55 -5.05 10.46
CA SER A 53 -14.00 -6.38 10.02
C SER A 53 -13.13 -7.06 8.97
N LYS A 54 -11.93 -6.55 8.64
CA LYS A 54 -10.99 -7.20 7.71
C LYS A 54 -9.55 -6.98 8.17
N THR A 55 -8.80 -8.08 8.30
CA THR A 55 -7.38 -8.13 8.68
C THR A 55 -6.53 -7.48 7.60
N ILE A 56 -5.67 -6.53 8.01
CA ILE A 56 -4.67 -5.90 7.13
C ILE A 56 -3.36 -6.68 7.28
N ALA A 57 -3.00 -7.47 6.28
CA ALA A 57 -1.71 -8.12 6.20
C ALA A 57 -0.84 -7.39 5.17
N VAL A 58 0.13 -6.58 5.64
CA VAL A 58 1.22 -6.10 4.78
C VAL A 58 2.24 -7.21 4.67
N VAL A 59 2.23 -7.95 3.54
CA VAL A 59 3.20 -9.03 3.28
C VAL A 59 4.24 -8.53 2.30
N GLY A 60 5.39 -8.08 2.83
CA GLY A 60 6.51 -7.66 1.99
C GLY A 60 6.21 -6.40 1.19
N GLU A 61 6.24 -6.53 -0.14
CA GLU A 61 6.00 -5.45 -1.10
C GLU A 61 4.54 -5.40 -1.61
N LYS A 62 3.67 -6.28 -1.12
CA LYS A 62 2.27 -6.34 -1.53
C LYS A 62 1.35 -6.23 -0.33
N VAL A 63 0.31 -5.44 -0.49
CA VAL A 63 -0.82 -5.36 0.44
C VAL A 63 -2.02 -6.12 -0.12
N ASP A 64 -2.88 -6.55 0.79
CA ASP A 64 -4.13 -7.21 0.43
C ASP A 64 -5.15 -6.23 -0.19
N GLY A 65 -6.21 -6.80 -0.77
CA GLY A 65 -7.27 -6.01 -1.40
C GLY A 65 -8.04 -5.14 -0.42
N ALA A 66 -8.18 -5.57 0.84
CA ALA A 66 -8.92 -4.82 1.86
C ALA A 66 -8.20 -3.53 2.23
N TRP A 67 -6.88 -3.57 2.36
CA TRP A 67 -6.04 -2.40 2.55
C TRP A 67 -6.12 -1.46 1.34
N LEU A 68 -6.07 -1.99 0.12
CA LEU A 68 -6.21 -1.18 -1.11
C LEU A 68 -7.55 -0.46 -1.16
N GLU A 69 -8.65 -1.13 -0.79
CA GLU A 69 -9.98 -0.52 -0.72
C GLU A 69 -10.04 0.58 0.35
N GLU A 70 -9.53 0.32 1.56
CA GLU A 70 -9.57 1.32 2.63
C GLU A 70 -8.72 2.54 2.29
N MET A 71 -7.49 2.32 1.86
CA MET A 71 -6.59 3.41 1.47
C MET A 71 -7.11 4.13 0.23
N GLY A 72 -7.75 3.43 -0.70
CA GLY A 72 -8.46 4.03 -1.82
C GLY A 72 -9.54 4.99 -1.36
N ALA A 73 -10.42 4.57 -0.45
CA ALA A 73 -11.46 5.41 0.10
C ALA A 73 -10.90 6.62 0.86
N TRP A 74 -9.84 6.42 1.65
CA TRP A 74 -9.18 7.51 2.38
C TRP A 74 -8.53 8.53 1.44
N VAL A 75 -7.80 8.08 0.41
CA VAL A 75 -7.19 8.98 -0.58
C VAL A 75 -8.25 9.73 -1.37
N ALA A 76 -9.32 9.05 -1.80
CA ALA A 76 -10.43 9.69 -2.50
C ALA A 76 -11.08 10.78 -1.63
N HIS A 77 -11.30 10.51 -0.34
CA HIS A 77 -11.79 11.51 0.60
C HIS A 77 -10.84 12.72 0.72
N MET A 78 -9.53 12.47 0.84
CA MET A 78 -8.54 13.55 0.95
C MET A 78 -8.46 14.44 -0.30
N ILE A 79 -8.70 13.88 -1.49
CA ILE A 79 -8.59 14.62 -2.76
C ILE A 79 -9.93 15.24 -3.17
N LEU A 80 -11.04 14.52 -3.00
CA LEU A 80 -12.32 14.85 -3.64
C LEU A 80 -13.35 15.46 -2.67
N ASP A 81 -13.22 15.24 -1.36
CA ASP A 81 -14.10 15.84 -0.34
C ASP A 81 -13.43 17.05 0.31
N ALA A 82 -13.39 18.18 -0.39
CA ALA A 82 -12.64 19.34 0.04
C ALA A 82 -13.49 20.60 0.13
N SER A 83 -13.10 21.47 1.07
CA SER A 83 -13.64 22.82 1.25
C SER A 83 -12.51 23.83 1.40
N PRO A 84 -12.77 25.14 1.29
CA PRO A 84 -11.74 26.16 1.48
C PRO A 84 -11.07 26.10 2.86
N HIS A 85 -11.77 25.55 3.86
CA HIS A 85 -11.30 25.43 5.23
C HIS A 85 -10.48 24.17 5.50
N SER A 86 -10.71 23.08 4.74
CA SER A 86 -10.09 21.78 4.97
C SER A 86 -8.92 21.49 4.03
N ILE A 87 -8.92 22.07 2.83
CA ILE A 87 -8.02 21.66 1.73
C ILE A 87 -6.53 21.78 2.08
N ALA A 88 -6.13 22.82 2.83
CA ALA A 88 -4.73 23.02 3.20
C ALA A 88 -4.21 21.87 4.09
N TRP A 89 -4.99 21.50 5.11
CA TRP A 89 -4.65 20.39 5.99
C TRP A 89 -4.68 19.05 5.25
N GLN A 90 -5.69 18.83 4.39
CA GLN A 90 -5.81 17.60 3.59
C GLN A 90 -4.60 17.41 2.67
N GLN A 91 -4.14 18.48 2.02
CA GLN A 91 -2.94 18.46 1.19
C GLN A 91 -1.69 18.09 1.98
N GLU A 92 -1.47 18.71 3.15
CA GLU A 92 -0.33 18.37 4.01
C GLU A 92 -0.36 16.92 4.49
N GLN A 93 -1.54 16.36 4.79
CA GLN A 93 -1.64 14.96 5.21
C GLN A 93 -1.41 14.01 4.04
N LEU A 94 -2.00 14.27 2.88
CA LEU A 94 -1.90 13.39 1.72
C LEU A 94 -0.47 13.31 1.18
N LEU A 95 0.24 14.44 1.10
CA LEU A 95 1.59 14.51 0.55
C LEU A 95 2.62 13.66 1.30
N LYS A 96 2.39 13.36 2.59
CA LYS A 96 3.24 12.46 3.40
C LYS A 96 3.25 11.02 2.88
N TRP A 97 2.22 10.64 2.13
CA TRP A 97 2.05 9.29 1.57
C TRP A 97 2.45 9.21 0.10
N VAL A 98 2.75 10.33 -0.56
CA VAL A 98 3.07 10.36 -1.99
C VAL A 98 4.52 9.94 -2.22
N HIS A 99 4.75 9.19 -3.30
CA HIS A 99 6.07 8.77 -3.70
C HIS A 99 6.94 10.00 -4.06
N PRO A 100 8.22 10.07 -3.63
CA PRO A 100 9.05 11.26 -3.82
C PRO A 100 9.19 11.72 -5.28
N ALA A 101 9.13 10.79 -6.25
CA ALA A 101 9.21 11.14 -7.67
C ALA A 101 7.96 11.85 -8.21
N THR A 102 6.78 11.61 -7.64
CA THR A 102 5.51 12.21 -8.06
C THR A 102 5.01 13.29 -7.10
N HIS A 103 5.69 13.48 -5.97
CA HIS A 103 5.34 14.48 -4.96
C HIS A 103 5.19 15.90 -5.53
N GLY A 104 6.15 16.36 -6.35
CA GLY A 104 6.10 17.71 -6.91
C GLY A 104 4.90 17.94 -7.84
N GLN A 105 4.62 16.97 -8.72
CA GLN A 105 3.47 17.02 -9.62
C GLN A 105 2.16 17.01 -8.82
N MET A 106 2.00 16.08 -7.88
CA MET A 106 0.80 15.98 -7.05
C MET A 106 0.58 17.25 -6.23
N GLN A 107 1.64 17.81 -5.64
CA GLN A 107 1.57 19.06 -4.89
C GLN A 107 1.09 20.23 -5.76
N GLN A 108 1.57 20.32 -7.00
CA GLN A 108 1.17 21.37 -7.92
C GLN A 108 -0.31 21.22 -8.33
N GLU A 109 -0.75 20.01 -8.68
CA GLU A 109 -2.14 19.73 -9.04
C GLU A 109 -3.10 20.07 -7.89
N MET A 110 -2.76 19.65 -6.68
CA MET A 110 -3.53 19.98 -5.47
C MET A 110 -3.53 21.48 -5.19
N ALA A 111 -2.41 22.19 -5.39
CA ALA A 111 -2.35 23.64 -5.17
C ALA A 111 -3.25 24.41 -6.16
N VAL A 112 -3.31 23.98 -7.42
CA VAL A 112 -4.21 24.56 -8.42
C VAL A 112 -5.68 24.33 -8.05
N GLN A 113 -6.01 23.10 -7.60
CA GLN A 113 -7.36 22.78 -7.13
C GLN A 113 -7.72 23.58 -5.88
N ALA A 114 -6.83 23.65 -4.89
CA ALA A 114 -7.03 24.40 -3.66
C ALA A 114 -7.28 25.89 -3.94
N LYS A 115 -6.45 26.50 -4.79
CA LYS A 115 -6.64 27.89 -5.21
C LYS A 115 -8.01 28.11 -5.84
N ARG A 116 -8.44 27.21 -6.76
CA ARG A 116 -9.76 27.29 -7.38
C ARG A 116 -10.88 27.22 -6.34
N LEU A 117 -10.81 26.27 -5.40
CA LEU A 117 -11.83 26.12 -4.35
C LEU A 117 -11.92 27.37 -3.47
N ILE A 118 -10.78 27.94 -3.08
CA ILE A 118 -10.71 29.15 -2.25
C ILE A 118 -11.23 30.36 -3.02
N ASP A 119 -10.74 30.62 -4.23
CA ASP A 119 -11.09 31.80 -5.03
C ASP A 119 -12.59 31.83 -5.37
N THR A 120 -13.21 30.65 -5.53
CA THR A 120 -14.63 30.52 -5.87
C THR A 120 -15.54 30.27 -4.67
N ASN A 121 -14.98 30.15 -3.46
CA ASN A 121 -15.68 29.69 -2.26
C ASN A 121 -16.51 28.42 -2.53
N ALA A 122 -15.86 27.45 -3.21
CA ALA A 122 -16.46 26.19 -3.59
C ALA A 122 -16.03 25.05 -2.69
N SER A 123 -16.92 24.07 -2.53
CA SER A 123 -16.64 22.80 -1.86
C SER A 123 -17.12 21.63 -2.71
N THR A 124 -16.44 20.51 -2.61
CA THR A 124 -16.78 19.28 -3.33
C THR A 124 -17.15 18.17 -2.36
N VAL A 125 -18.07 17.31 -2.79
CA VAL A 125 -18.47 16.10 -2.07
C VAL A 125 -18.48 14.94 -3.03
N PHE A 126 -17.80 13.85 -2.68
CA PHE A 126 -17.64 12.66 -3.46
C PHE A 126 -18.36 11.49 -2.81
N TRP A 127 -19.42 11.04 -3.48
CA TRP A 127 -20.20 9.89 -3.08
C TRP A 127 -19.58 8.63 -3.68
N LEU A 128 -18.69 7.98 -2.94
CA LEU A 128 -18.08 6.72 -3.34
C LEU A 128 -19.17 5.63 -3.49
N GLN A 129 -19.24 5.03 -4.68
CA GLN A 129 -20.26 4.02 -5.01
C GLN A 129 -19.68 2.61 -5.02
N GLN A 130 -18.51 2.46 -5.65
CA GLN A 130 -17.87 1.15 -5.79
C GLN A 130 -16.35 1.28 -5.88
N MET A 131 -15.67 0.22 -5.45
CA MET A 131 -14.23 0.04 -5.62
C MET A 131 -13.95 -1.37 -6.14
N ALA A 132 -12.84 -1.50 -6.87
CA ALA A 132 -12.30 -2.77 -7.33
C ALA A 132 -10.78 -2.79 -7.11
N PRO A 133 -10.27 -3.53 -6.10
CA PRO A 133 -8.83 -3.66 -5.87
C PRO A 133 -8.20 -4.66 -6.86
N ASP A 134 -6.97 -4.35 -7.27
CA ASP A 134 -6.10 -5.20 -8.09
C ASP A 134 -4.79 -5.41 -7.31
N VAL A 135 -4.77 -6.52 -6.57
CA VAL A 135 -3.66 -6.90 -5.67
C VAL A 135 -2.40 -7.23 -6.45
N GLU A 136 -2.50 -7.72 -7.68
CA GLU A 136 -1.33 -8.05 -8.48
C GLU A 136 -0.55 -6.79 -8.88
N ARG A 137 -1.28 -5.74 -9.27
CA ARG A 137 -0.71 -4.46 -9.72
C ARG A 137 -0.68 -3.38 -8.64
N GLN A 138 -1.10 -3.71 -7.42
CA GLN A 138 -1.14 -2.81 -6.26
C GLN A 138 -1.88 -1.50 -6.55
N ARG A 139 -3.08 -1.62 -7.13
CA ARG A 139 -3.91 -0.49 -7.53
C ARG A 139 -5.37 -0.72 -7.18
N VAL A 140 -6.13 0.35 -7.11
CA VAL A 140 -7.57 0.30 -6.84
C VAL A 140 -8.30 1.24 -7.80
N ALA A 141 -9.33 0.70 -8.41
CA ALA A 141 -10.30 1.43 -9.20
C ALA A 141 -11.40 1.95 -8.29
N LEU A 142 -11.78 3.21 -8.45
CA LEU A 142 -12.87 3.84 -7.70
C LEU A 142 -13.88 4.47 -8.66
N VAL A 143 -15.15 4.34 -8.33
CA VAL A 143 -16.23 5.04 -9.01
C VAL A 143 -17.16 5.68 -7.99
N GLY A 144 -17.58 6.90 -8.28
CA GLY A 144 -18.50 7.64 -7.45
C GLY A 144 -19.04 8.87 -8.14
N GLN A 145 -19.90 9.59 -7.43
CA GLN A 145 -20.54 10.80 -7.93
C GLN A 145 -19.93 12.02 -7.24
N LEU A 146 -19.41 12.97 -8.02
CA LEU A 146 -18.87 14.22 -7.50
C LEU A 146 -19.92 15.32 -7.61
N ASP A 147 -20.23 15.96 -6.49
CA ASP A 147 -21.03 17.17 -6.41
C ASP A 147 -20.16 18.37 -6.08
N THR A 148 -20.53 19.54 -6.59
CA THR A 148 -19.85 20.81 -6.31
C THR A 148 -20.86 21.82 -5.78
N TYR A 149 -20.46 22.51 -4.72
CA TYR A 149 -21.22 23.56 -4.07
C TYR A 149 -20.43 24.84 -4.16
N VAL A 150 -21.11 25.96 -4.39
CA VAL A 150 -20.53 27.30 -4.40
C VAL A 150 -21.34 28.16 -3.45
N ASN A 151 -20.70 28.81 -2.48
CA ASN A 151 -21.37 29.57 -1.43
C ASN A 151 -22.46 28.75 -0.70
N GLY A 152 -22.22 27.46 -0.50
CA GLY A 152 -23.16 26.53 0.15
C GLY A 152 -24.33 26.05 -0.72
N VAL A 153 -24.44 26.51 -1.98
CA VAL A 153 -25.50 26.08 -2.91
C VAL A 153 -24.93 25.08 -3.91
N LYS A 154 -25.63 23.95 -4.11
CA LYS A 154 -25.25 22.97 -5.12
C LYS A 154 -25.33 23.59 -6.51
N VAL A 155 -24.26 23.48 -7.28
CA VAL A 155 -24.21 23.96 -8.66
C VAL A 155 -25.08 23.06 -9.53
N ALA A 156 -26.00 23.66 -10.28
CA ALA A 156 -26.88 22.92 -11.19
C ALA A 156 -26.03 22.11 -12.19
N ASN A 157 -26.39 20.84 -12.40
CA ASN A 157 -25.68 19.90 -13.27
C ASN A 157 -24.19 19.66 -12.92
N SER A 158 -23.75 19.99 -11.70
CA SER A 158 -22.39 19.65 -11.26
C SER A 158 -22.19 18.16 -11.02
N SER A 159 -23.29 17.45 -10.84
CA SER A 159 -23.29 16.06 -10.43
C SER A 159 -22.80 15.18 -11.58
N ARG A 160 -21.60 14.63 -11.45
CA ARG A 160 -20.96 13.82 -12.48
C ARG A 160 -20.41 12.52 -11.90
N THR A 161 -20.63 11.42 -12.61
CA THR A 161 -19.95 10.15 -12.29
C THR A 161 -18.49 10.27 -12.68
N MET A 162 -17.61 9.98 -11.74
CA MET A 162 -16.17 10.03 -11.93
C MET A 162 -15.56 8.68 -11.64
N TYR A 163 -14.50 8.39 -12.39
CA TYR A 163 -13.78 7.14 -12.34
C TYR A 163 -12.32 7.46 -12.08
N PHE A 164 -11.73 6.79 -11.09
CA PHE A 164 -10.35 7.02 -10.69
C PHE A 164 -9.58 5.73 -10.60
N LEU A 165 -8.30 5.81 -10.95
CA LEU A 165 -7.32 4.77 -10.70
C LEU A 165 -6.26 5.32 -9.75
N LEU A 166 -6.10 4.63 -8.64
CA LEU A 166 -5.07 4.91 -7.66
C LEU A 166 -4.07 3.75 -7.67
N GLN A 167 -2.80 4.05 -7.89
CA GLN A 167 -1.72 3.06 -7.86
C GLN A 167 -0.79 3.33 -6.68
N PHE A 168 -0.40 2.24 -6.02
CA PHE A 168 0.57 2.25 -4.93
C PHE A 168 1.86 1.54 -5.33
N GLU A 169 2.94 1.87 -4.62
CA GLU A 169 4.24 1.25 -4.77
C GLU A 169 4.90 1.06 -3.40
N ALA A 170 5.45 -0.13 -3.17
CA ALA A 170 6.26 -0.40 -2.00
C ALA A 170 7.68 0.13 -2.23
N LYS A 171 8.10 1.12 -1.44
CA LYS A 171 9.48 1.62 -1.48
C LYS A 171 9.95 2.02 -0.10
N GLY A 172 11.17 1.60 0.27
CA GLY A 172 11.74 1.91 1.58
C GLY A 172 10.93 1.34 2.75
N GLY A 173 10.27 0.20 2.56
CA GLY A 173 9.46 -0.48 3.59
C GLY A 173 8.12 0.20 3.88
N ARG A 174 7.64 1.10 3.02
CA ARG A 174 6.32 1.74 3.14
C ARG A 174 5.61 1.69 1.80
N MET A 175 4.29 1.58 1.85
CA MET A 175 3.43 1.78 0.68
C MET A 175 3.22 3.26 0.45
N GLN A 176 3.50 3.70 -0.77
CA GLN A 176 3.38 5.09 -1.18
C GLN A 176 2.43 5.21 -2.37
N ILE A 177 1.72 6.34 -2.45
CA ILE A 177 0.89 6.70 -3.59
C ILE A 177 1.81 7.03 -4.75
N LYS A 178 1.77 6.19 -5.79
CA LYS A 178 2.55 6.38 -7.01
C LYS A 178 1.83 7.31 -7.96
N GLU A 179 0.56 7.02 -8.22
CA GLU A 179 -0.24 7.72 -9.23
C GLU A 179 -1.70 7.81 -8.79
N TRP A 180 -2.31 8.97 -9.03
CA TRP A 180 -3.74 9.21 -8.92
C TRP A 180 -4.22 9.79 -10.24
N LYS A 181 -5.19 9.14 -10.89
CA LYS A 181 -5.62 9.55 -12.23
C LYS A 181 -7.11 9.37 -12.43
N GLU A 182 -7.75 10.38 -13.02
CA GLU A 182 -9.09 10.27 -13.57
C GLU A 182 -9.06 9.44 -14.87
N VAL A 183 -9.92 8.44 -14.96
CA VAL A 183 -10.00 7.50 -16.08
C VAL A 183 -11.34 7.67 -16.79
N PRO A 184 -11.41 7.47 -18.12
CA PRO A 184 -12.68 7.43 -18.83
C PRO A 184 -13.60 6.30 -18.32
N GLY A 185 -14.90 6.56 -18.26
CA GLY A 185 -15.89 5.58 -17.77
C GLY A 185 -16.09 4.37 -18.68
N ASP A 186 -15.65 4.46 -19.93
CA ASP A 186 -15.66 3.39 -20.93
C ASP A 186 -14.39 2.53 -20.93
N ASP A 187 -13.49 2.73 -19.95
CA ASP A 187 -12.29 1.91 -19.82
C ASP A 187 -12.66 0.42 -19.60
N ILE A 188 -12.20 -0.41 -20.54
CA ILE A 188 -12.50 -1.85 -20.64
C ILE A 188 -11.99 -2.62 -19.42
N TRP A 189 -10.85 -2.21 -18.85
CA TRP A 189 -10.33 -2.87 -17.65
C TRP A 189 -11.14 -2.47 -16.43
N LEU A 190 -11.49 -1.19 -16.32
CA LEU A 190 -12.24 -0.66 -15.18
C LEU A 190 -13.63 -1.30 -15.08
N THR A 191 -14.36 -1.34 -16.19
CA THR A 191 -15.68 -1.97 -16.30
C THR A 191 -15.63 -3.44 -15.89
N LYS A 192 -14.67 -4.22 -16.40
CA LYS A 192 -14.48 -5.63 -16.02
C LYS A 192 -14.11 -5.80 -14.54
N ALA A 193 -13.23 -4.95 -14.01
CA ALA A 193 -12.81 -5.02 -12.60
C ALA A 193 -13.98 -4.71 -11.65
N LEU A 194 -14.79 -3.70 -11.99
CA LEU A 194 -16.00 -3.36 -11.24
C LEU A 194 -17.06 -4.47 -11.35
N GLU A 195 -17.29 -5.05 -12.52
CA GLU A 195 -18.22 -6.18 -12.67
C GLU A 195 -17.80 -7.40 -11.85
N ALA A 196 -16.50 -7.73 -11.83
CA ALA A 196 -15.98 -8.82 -11.01
C ALA A 196 -16.19 -8.55 -9.52
N ALA A 197 -15.83 -7.36 -9.05
CA ALA A 197 -16.00 -6.96 -7.65
C ALA A 197 -17.48 -6.94 -7.21
N ALA A 198 -18.41 -6.60 -8.12
CA ALA A 198 -19.84 -6.66 -7.84
C ALA A 198 -20.32 -8.11 -7.64
N LYS A 199 -19.91 -9.02 -8.53
CA LYS A 199 -20.25 -10.46 -8.44
C LYS A 199 -19.72 -11.10 -7.17
N ASP A 200 -18.49 -10.79 -6.77
CA ASP A 200 -17.89 -11.33 -5.55
C ASP A 200 -18.67 -10.90 -4.30
N LYS A 201 -19.09 -9.62 -4.23
CA LYS A 201 -19.94 -9.11 -3.14
C LYS A 201 -21.33 -9.75 -3.12
N GLU A 202 -21.91 -10.06 -4.28
CA GLU A 202 -23.18 -10.78 -4.35
C GLU A 202 -23.06 -12.24 -3.89
N MET A 203 -21.98 -12.93 -4.27
CA MET A 203 -21.71 -14.29 -3.81
C MET A 203 -21.44 -14.35 -2.30
N GLU A 204 -20.70 -13.39 -1.74
CA GLU A 204 -20.48 -13.28 -0.29
C GLU A 204 -21.80 -13.10 0.47
N LYS A 205 -22.68 -12.21 -0.02
CA LYS A 205 -24.03 -12.00 0.54
C LYS A 205 -24.92 -13.25 0.42
N ALA A 206 -24.80 -14.02 -0.65
CA ALA A 206 -25.55 -15.25 -0.85
C ALA A 206 -25.10 -16.37 0.10
N ASN A 207 -23.80 -16.47 0.35
CA ASN A 207 -23.23 -17.44 1.30
C ASN A 207 -23.51 -17.07 2.76
N ALA A 208 -23.56 -15.78 3.12
CA ALA A 208 -23.89 -15.33 4.47
C ALA A 208 -25.38 -15.52 4.86
N LYS A 209 -26.25 -15.83 3.89
CA LYS A 209 -27.68 -16.09 4.09
C LYS A 209 -28.04 -17.59 4.18
N ARG A 210 -27.05 -18.48 4.01
CA ARG A 210 -27.21 -19.93 4.21
C ARG A 210 -26.69 -20.33 5.59
#